data_AF-A0ABD0Q2Z7-F1
#
_entry.id   AF-A0ABD0Q2Z7-F1
#
_cell.length_a   1.000
_cell.length_b   1.000
_cell.length_c   1.000
_cell.angle_alpha   90.00
_cell.angle_beta   90.00
_cell.angle_gamma   90.00
#
_symmetry.space_group_name_H-M   'P 1'
#
loop_
_entity.id
_entity.type
_entity.pdbx_description
1 polymer ?
#
loop_
_entity_poly.entity_id
_entity_poly.type
_entity_poly.pdbx_seq_one_letter_code
_entity_poly.pdbx_strand_id
1 'polypeptide(L)'
;MAYVIPVVLTLCSLSPQWTVVRIGLIKCALFYGYIRANYTHAQSAGLSLMWYKSTGHGDFEEPISFDGSRMSKEEDSIWFRPAELQDAGHYSCVL
;
A
#
# COMPACT_ATOMS: atom_id res chain seq x y z
N MET A 1 -4.38 12.93 -5.93
CA MET A 1 -3.32 13.46 -5.06
C MET A 1 -2.63 12.27 -4.41
N ALA A 2 -1.43 11.91 -4.89
CA ALA A 2 -0.69 10.75 -4.40
C ALA A 2 0.19 11.18 -3.23
N TYR A 3 -0.08 10.68 -2.03
CA TYR A 3 0.79 10.85 -0.89
C TYR A 3 1.94 9.84 -1.01
N VAL A 4 3.06 10.32 -1.54
CA VAL A 4 4.34 9.60 -1.52
C VAL A 4 4.73 9.46 -0.05
N ILE A 5 4.74 8.24 0.51
CA ILE A 5 5.36 7.96 1.82
C ILE A 5 6.81 7.56 1.54
N PRO A 6 7.79 8.48 1.56
CA PRO A 6 9.17 8.19 1.21
C PRO A 6 9.97 7.69 2.42
N VAL A 7 9.35 7.63 3.61
CA VAL A 7 10.07 7.58 4.89
C VAL A 7 10.63 6.19 5.22
N VAL A 8 10.05 5.10 4.67
CA VAL A 8 10.44 3.74 5.07
C VAL A 8 11.71 3.25 4.35
N LEU A 9 11.96 3.70 3.13
CA LEU A 9 13.09 3.23 2.30
C LEU A 9 14.44 3.87 2.66
N THR A 10 14.46 5.14 3.07
CA THR A 10 15.72 5.88 3.32
C THR A 10 16.53 5.30 4.49
N LEU A 11 15.90 4.58 5.42
CA LEU A 11 16.58 3.94 6.57
C LEU A 11 17.08 2.50 6.27
N CYS A 12 16.80 1.92 5.10
CA CYS A 12 17.31 0.59 4.73
C CYS A 12 18.70 0.60 4.09
N SER A 13 19.11 1.72 3.46
CA SER A 13 20.37 1.80 2.70
C SER A 13 21.65 1.83 3.56
N LEU A 14 21.54 1.85 4.89
CA LEU A 14 22.65 2.18 5.80
C LEU A 14 23.22 0.99 6.61
N SER A 15 22.80 -0.26 6.38
CA SER A 15 23.36 -1.38 7.17
C SER A 15 23.38 -2.73 6.43
N PRO A 16 24.56 -3.27 6.07
CA PRO A 16 24.71 -4.54 5.35
C PRO A 16 24.64 -5.81 6.25
N GLN A 17 24.27 -5.67 7.53
CA GLN A 17 24.31 -6.78 8.52
C GLN A 17 22.94 -7.20 9.07
N TRP A 18 21.83 -6.67 8.56
CA TRP A 18 20.51 -7.00 9.09
C TRP A 18 19.60 -7.57 8.01
N THR A 19 19.36 -8.87 8.07
CA THR A 19 18.21 -9.53 7.43
C THR A 19 16.93 -9.09 8.17
N VAL A 20 16.57 -7.80 8.09
CA VAL A 20 15.35 -7.29 8.72
C VAL A 20 14.18 -7.73 7.85
N VAL A 21 13.44 -8.74 8.32
CA VAL A 21 12.09 -9.08 7.82
C VAL A 21 11.18 -7.89 8.20
N ARG A 22 11.22 -6.80 7.41
CA ARG A 22 10.42 -5.59 7.69
C ARG A 22 8.99 -5.87 7.27
N ILE A 23 8.08 -5.88 8.24
CA ILE A 23 6.63 -5.91 7.95
C ILE A 23 6.24 -4.51 7.47
N GLY A 24 5.50 -4.45 6.36
CA GLY A 24 4.97 -3.20 5.80
C GLY A 24 3.46 -3.13 5.99
N LEU A 25 2.94 -1.94 6.32
CA LEU A 25 1.50 -1.66 6.38
C LEU A 25 1.22 -0.37 5.62
N ILE A 26 0.32 -0.42 4.64
CA ILE A 26 -0.14 0.75 3.89
C ILE A 26 -1.65 0.86 4.10
N LYS A 27 -2.12 2.03 4.56
CA LYS A 27 -3.55 2.33 4.72
C LYS A 27 -4.02 3.29 3.65
N CYS A 28 -5.26 3.12 3.19
CA CYS A 28 -5.82 4.02 2.19
C CYS A 28 -6.15 5.39 2.79
N ALA A 29 -5.46 6.44 2.33
CA ALA A 29 -5.65 7.79 2.82
C ALA A 29 -7.06 8.37 2.54
N LEU A 30 -7.83 7.78 1.61
CA LEU A 30 -9.18 8.26 1.30
C LEU A 30 -10.08 8.29 2.54
N PHE A 31 -10.05 7.24 3.36
CA PHE A 31 -10.87 7.16 4.58
C PHE A 31 -10.36 8.01 5.74
N TYR A 32 -9.08 8.42 5.70
CA TYR A 32 -8.44 9.15 6.79
C TYR A 32 -8.38 10.68 6.57
N GLY A 33 -8.72 11.17 5.37
CA GLY A 33 -8.65 12.61 5.08
C GLY A 33 -9.59 13.13 4.01
N TYR A 34 -10.06 12.29 3.08
CA TYR A 34 -10.88 12.75 1.95
C TYR A 34 -12.37 12.43 2.11
N ILE A 35 -12.70 11.26 2.63
CA ILE A 35 -14.07 10.74 2.71
C ILE A 35 -14.42 10.57 4.19
N ARG A 36 -15.58 11.09 4.60
CA ARG A 36 -16.10 10.96 5.97
C ARG A 36 -16.87 9.62 6.15
N ALA A 37 -16.26 8.54 5.74
CA ALA A 37 -16.80 7.18 5.85
C ALA A 37 -15.66 6.21 6.17
N ASN A 38 -15.99 5.06 6.75
CA ASN A 38 -15.04 3.96 6.94
C ASN A 38 -15.14 2.97 5.80
N TYR A 39 -14.13 2.10 5.65
CA TYR A 39 -14.16 1.02 4.67
C TYR A 39 -15.39 0.13 4.78
N THR A 40 -15.81 -0.22 6.01
CA THR A 40 -17.02 -1.01 6.26
C THR A 40 -18.29 -0.34 5.74
N HIS A 41 -18.38 1.00 5.83
CA HIS A 41 -19.50 1.76 5.27
C HIS A 41 -19.47 1.80 3.74
N ALA A 42 -18.29 1.94 3.14
CA ALA A 42 -18.18 1.90 1.69
C ALA A 42 -18.51 0.51 1.13
N GLN A 43 -18.08 -0.55 1.83
CA GLN A 43 -18.41 -1.92 1.49
C GLN A 43 -19.92 -2.19 1.60
N SER A 44 -20.59 -1.69 2.64
CA SER A 44 -22.05 -1.83 2.78
C SER A 44 -22.82 -1.01 1.75
N ALA A 45 -22.25 0.09 1.25
CA ALA A 45 -22.77 0.85 0.12
C ALA A 45 -22.53 0.18 -1.26
N GLY A 46 -21.86 -0.98 -1.29
CA GLY A 46 -21.56 -1.72 -2.52
C GLY A 46 -20.35 -1.20 -3.30
N LEU A 47 -19.53 -0.33 -2.70
CA LEU A 47 -18.28 0.14 -3.29
C LEU A 47 -17.15 -0.86 -3.01
N SER A 48 -16.21 -1.00 -3.95
CA SER A 48 -15.11 -1.96 -3.85
C SER A 48 -13.78 -1.25 -3.91
N LEU A 49 -13.01 -1.30 -2.81
CA LEU A 49 -11.67 -0.72 -2.76
C LEU A 49 -10.71 -1.52 -3.65
N MET A 50 -10.20 -0.89 -4.70
CA MET A 50 -9.14 -1.40 -5.56
C MET A 50 -7.83 -0.67 -5.30
N TRP A 51 -6.73 -1.41 -5.46
CA TRP A 51 -5.39 -0.91 -5.24
C TRP A 51 -4.56 -1.06 -6.50
N TYR A 52 -3.79 -0.03 -6.79
CA TYR A 52 -2.90 0.04 -7.92
C TYR A 52 -1.50 0.41 -7.46
N LYS A 53 -0.50 -0.14 -8.14
CA LYS A 53 0.90 0.18 -7.92
C LYS A 53 1.48 0.79 -9.18
N SER A 54 2.27 1.84 -9.02
CA SER A 54 3.06 2.44 -10.08
C SER A 54 4.54 2.48 -9.65
N THR A 55 5.45 2.16 -10.56
CA THR A 55 6.89 2.13 -10.29
C THR A 55 7.54 3.52 -10.29
N GLY A 56 6.86 4.53 -10.83
CA GLY A 56 7.42 5.87 -11.00
C GLY A 56 6.38 6.92 -11.38
N HIS A 57 6.77 8.20 -11.28
CA HIS A 57 5.92 9.32 -11.65
C HIS A 57 5.63 9.32 -13.16
N GLY A 58 4.43 8.90 -13.54
CA GLY A 58 3.98 8.82 -14.93
C GLY A 58 3.99 7.42 -15.54
N ASP A 59 4.38 6.39 -14.77
CA ASP A 59 4.19 5.00 -15.17
C ASP A 59 2.73 4.57 -15.02
N PHE A 60 2.32 3.61 -15.85
CA PHE A 60 0.98 3.03 -15.79
C PHE A 60 0.72 2.40 -14.42
N GLU A 61 -0.43 2.72 -13.85
CA GLU A 61 -0.92 2.11 -12.62
C GLU A 61 -1.37 0.68 -12.91
N GLU A 62 -0.62 -0.29 -12.41
CA GLU A 62 -0.94 -1.71 -12.57
C GLU A 62 -1.74 -2.23 -11.37
N PRO A 63 -2.76 -3.07 -11.60
CA PRO A 63 -3.54 -3.66 -10.52
C PRO A 63 -2.68 -4.59 -9.68
N ILE A 64 -2.83 -4.49 -8.36
CA ILE A 64 -2.02 -5.27 -7.42
C ILE A 64 -2.59 -6.69 -7.31
N SER A 65 -1.75 -7.69 -7.58
CA SER A 65 -2.09 -9.10 -7.37
C SER A 65 -1.76 -9.51 -5.93
N PHE A 66 -2.78 -9.72 -5.11
CA PHE A 66 -2.61 -10.18 -3.72
C PHE A 66 -2.37 -11.69 -3.69
N ASP A 67 -1.24 -12.12 -3.14
CA ASP A 67 -0.90 -13.53 -2.98
C ASP A 67 -1.42 -14.13 -1.65
N GLY A 68 -1.90 -13.27 -0.74
CA GLY A 68 -2.46 -13.64 0.56
C GLY A 68 -1.45 -14.15 1.59
N SER A 69 -0.18 -14.37 1.20
CA SER A 69 0.86 -14.90 2.08
C SER A 69 1.87 -13.81 2.44
N ARG A 70 2.53 -13.26 1.41
CA ARG A 70 3.48 -12.16 1.55
C ARG A 70 2.76 -10.82 1.49
N MET A 71 1.87 -10.64 0.52
CA MET A 71 1.10 -9.42 0.33
C MET A 71 -0.40 -9.72 0.42
N SER A 72 -1.03 -9.27 1.50
CA SER A 72 -2.46 -9.47 1.75
C SER A 72 -3.20 -8.14 1.83
N LYS A 73 -4.39 -8.10 1.23
CA LYS A 73 -5.34 -7.00 1.42
C LYS A 73 -6.19 -7.32 2.66
N GLU A 74 -6.09 -6.49 3.69
CA GLU A 74 -6.95 -6.57 4.87
C GLU A 74 -7.69 -5.25 5.04
N GLU A 75 -9.02 -5.29 4.88
CA GLU A 75 -9.91 -4.14 4.95
C GLU A 75 -9.48 -2.98 4.01
N ASP A 76 -9.06 -1.86 4.59
CA ASP A 76 -8.60 -0.64 3.93
C ASP A 76 -7.07 -0.57 3.80
N SER A 77 -6.40 -1.68 4.09
CA SER A 77 -4.96 -1.73 4.29
C SER A 77 -4.31 -2.87 3.50
N ILE A 78 -3.08 -2.67 3.06
CA ILE A 78 -2.22 -3.72 2.48
C ILE A 78 -1.13 -4.06 3.48
N TRP A 79 -0.97 -5.35 3.75
CA TRP A 79 0.09 -5.90 4.59
C TRP A 79 1.15 -6.57 3.74
N PHE A 80 2.41 -6.32 4.10
CA PHE A 80 3.60 -6.93 3.50
C PHE A 80 4.36 -7.71 4.56
N ARG A 81 4.60 -9.00 4.32
CA ARG A 81 5.16 -9.98 5.25
C ARG A 81 6.09 -10.94 4.51
N PRO A 82 7.39 -10.61 4.32
CA PRO A 82 8.04 -9.31 4.50
C PRO A 82 7.84 -8.35 3.31
N ALA A 83 8.10 -7.07 3.55
CA ALA A 83 8.29 -6.06 2.52
C ALA A 83 9.66 -6.23 1.85
N GLU A 84 9.66 -6.23 0.53
CA GLU A 84 10.85 -6.37 -0.30
C GLU A 84 11.20 -5.05 -1.01
N LEU A 85 12.44 -4.93 -1.49
CA LEU A 85 12.85 -3.74 -2.25
C LEU A 85 12.02 -3.55 -3.53
N GLN A 86 11.54 -4.64 -4.11
CA GLN A 86 10.68 -4.62 -5.29
C GLN A 86 9.30 -4.06 -5.00
N ASP A 87 8.86 -4.03 -3.74
CA ASP A 87 7.59 -3.41 -3.34
C ASP A 87 7.69 -1.88 -3.26
N ALA A 88 8.88 -1.31 -3.46
CA ALA A 88 9.04 0.14 -3.58
C ALA A 88 8.23 0.64 -4.79
N GLY A 89 7.46 1.71 -4.58
CA GLY A 89 6.62 2.32 -5.60
C GLY A 89 5.54 3.22 -5.01
N HIS A 90 4.68 3.72 -5.87
CA HIS A 90 3.52 4.51 -5.52
C HIS A 90 2.28 3.61 -5.46
N TYR A 91 1.55 3.69 -4.36
CA TYR A 91 0.32 2.93 -4.15
C TYR A 91 -0.87 3.89 -4.20
N SER A 92 -1.78 3.63 -5.13
CA SER A 92 -3.03 4.37 -5.32
C SER A 92 -4.19 3.49 -4.85
N CYS A 93 -5.04 4.03 -3.98
CA CYS A 93 -6.30 3.40 -3.59
C CYS A 93 -7.48 4.10 -4.25
N VAL A 94 -8.40 3.33 -4.81
CA VAL A 94 -9.59 3.78 -5.56
C VAL A 94 -10.81 3.02 -5.05
N LEU A 95 -11.95 3.69 -4.91
CA LEU A 95 -13.22 3.14 -4.41
C LEU A 95 -14.31 3.07 -5.45
#